data_AF-A0A7W0NZV5-F1
#
_entry.id   AF-A0A7W0NZV5-F1
#
_cell.length_a   1.000
_cell.length_b   1.000
_cell.length_c   1.000
_cell.angle_alpha   90.00
_cell.angle_beta   90.00
_cell.angle_gamma   90.00
#
_symmetry.space_group_name_H-M   'P 1'
#
loop_
_entity.id
_entity.type
_entity.pdbx_description
1 polymer ?
#
loop_
_entity_poly.entity_id
_entity_poly.type
_entity_poly.pdbx_seq_one_letter_code
_entity_poly.pdbx_strand_id
1 'polypeptide(L)'
;MALDAENCLWVAIFGGGIVRRYAPNGEVIAQIEVATSQVTSCTFGGPHFETLFITTACHRLDLADEANAQAGTLFVADPGCVGRPETVIPAGSTATALKSSAGQS
;
A
#
# COMPACT_ATOMS: atom_id res chain seq x y z
N MET A 1 -1.59 -1.18 3.13
CA MET A 1 -2.82 -1.76 2.53
C MET A 1 -3.92 -0.72 2.57
N ALA A 2 -4.91 -0.80 1.68
CA ALA A 2 -6.05 0.12 1.62
C ALA A 2 -7.32 -0.61 1.20
N LEU A 3 -8.49 -0.02 1.43
CA LEU A 3 -9.79 -0.52 0.94
C LEU A 3 -10.35 0.42 -0.12
N ASP A 4 -10.98 -0.15 -1.15
CA ASP A 4 -11.79 0.61 -2.10
C ASP A 4 -13.27 0.68 -1.70
N ALA A 5 -14.05 1.44 -2.46
CA ALA A 5 -15.48 1.63 -2.23
C ALA A 5 -16.30 0.35 -2.31
N GLU A 6 -15.79 -0.71 -2.95
CA GLU A 6 -16.43 -2.02 -3.10
C GLU A 6 -16.05 -3.00 -1.97
N ASN A 7 -15.29 -2.54 -0.95
CA ASN A 7 -14.69 -3.37 0.10
C ASN A 7 -13.61 -4.34 -0.42
N CYS A 8 -13.04 -4.11 -1.59
CA CYS A 8 -11.89 -4.89 -2.03
C CYS A 8 -10.62 -4.36 -1.36
N LEU A 9 -9.73 -5.28 -0.99
CA LEU A 9 -8.49 -5.00 -0.29
C LEU A 9 -7.33 -4.84 -1.27
N TRP A 10 -6.63 -3.71 -1.19
CA TRP A 10 -5.41 -3.44 -1.93
C TRP A 10 -4.19 -3.65 -1.02
N VAL A 11 -3.30 -4.56 -1.41
CA VAL A 11 -2.12 -4.95 -0.63
C VAL A 11 -0.86 -4.74 -1.45
N ALA A 12 0.01 -3.85 -0.99
CA ALA A 12 1.39 -3.73 -1.46
C ALA A 12 2.20 -4.96 -1.02
N ILE A 13 2.85 -5.64 -1.95
CA ILE A 13 3.62 -6.86 -1.67
C ILE A 13 5.11 -6.52 -1.68
N PHE A 14 5.69 -6.39 -0.49
CA PHE A 14 7.12 -6.18 -0.34
C PHE A 14 7.91 -7.38 -0.89
N GLY A 15 8.90 -7.11 -1.75
CA GLY A 15 9.65 -8.12 -2.49
C GLY A 15 8.92 -8.64 -3.74
N GLY A 16 7.65 -8.29 -3.94
CA GLY A 16 6.82 -8.79 -5.04
C GLY A 16 6.71 -7.85 -6.24
N GLY A 17 7.09 -6.57 -6.11
CA GLY A 17 6.98 -5.60 -7.20
C GLY A 17 5.56 -5.32 -7.67
N ILE A 18 4.57 -5.56 -6.80
CA ILE A 18 3.15 -5.47 -7.14
C ILE A 18 2.31 -4.90 -6.00
N VAL A 19 1.17 -4.33 -6.37
CA VAL A 19 0.01 -4.15 -5.50
C VAL A 19 -1.10 -5.07 -6.00
N ARG A 20 -1.67 -5.90 -5.13
CA ARG A 20 -2.77 -6.82 -5.47
C ARG A 20 -4.10 -6.34 -4.92
N ARG A 21 -5.17 -6.52 -5.69
CA ARG A 21 -6.56 -6.30 -5.29
C ARG A 21 -7.23 -7.65 -4.99
N TYR A 22 -7.80 -7.76 -3.80
CA TYR A 22 -8.54 -8.93 -3.35
C TYR A 22 -10.02 -8.58 -3.20
N ALA A 23 -10.90 -9.43 -3.74
CA ALA A 23 -12.33 -9.36 -3.48
C ALA A 23 -12.63 -9.67 -2.00
N PRO A 24 -13.82 -9.32 -1.48
CA PRO A 24 -14.21 -9.59 -0.09
C PRO A 24 -14.19 -11.08 0.30
N ASN A 25 -14.28 -11.99 -0.69
CA ASN A 25 -14.16 -13.44 -0.50
C ASN A 25 -12.69 -13.94 -0.46
N GLY A 26 -11.71 -13.06 -0.63
CA GLY A 26 -10.28 -13.36 -0.64
C GLY A 26 -9.69 -13.72 -2.01
N GLU A 27 -10.48 -13.71 -3.08
CA GLU A 27 -9.96 -13.97 -4.43
C GLU A 27 -9.15 -12.79 -4.96
N VAL A 28 -8.05 -13.06 -5.66
CA VAL A 28 -7.29 -12.02 -6.37
C VAL A 28 -8.06 -11.66 -7.65
N ILE A 29 -8.41 -10.38 -7.79
CA ILE A 29 -9.23 -9.90 -8.90
C ILE A 29 -8.53 -8.84 -9.77
N ALA A 30 -7.43 -8.25 -9.28
CA ALA A 30 -6.58 -7.37 -10.07
C ALA A 30 -5.16 -7.27 -9.48
N GLN A 31 -4.22 -6.76 -10.27
CA GLN A 31 -2.88 -6.37 -9.81
C GLN A 31 -2.34 -5.16 -10.58
N ILE A 32 -1.46 -4.41 -9.95
CA ILE A 32 -0.67 -3.32 -10.55
C ILE A 32 0.81 -3.68 -10.37
N GLU A 33 1.56 -3.67 -11.46
CA GLU A 33 3.01 -3.83 -11.44
C GLU A 33 3.70 -2.51 -11.09
N VAL A 34 4.77 -2.60 -10.31
CA VAL A 34 5.56 -1.46 -9.85
C VAL A 34 7.02 -1.75 -10.16
N ALA A 35 7.72 -0.77 -10.73
CA ALA A 35 9.12 -0.88 -11.18
C ALA A 35 10.13 -0.84 -10.01
N THR A 36 9.88 -1.64 -8.97
CA THR A 36 10.80 -1.96 -7.88
C THR A 36 10.21 -3.09 -7.06
N SER A 37 11.06 -4.00 -6.58
CA SER A 37 10.61 -5.11 -5.73
C SER A 37 10.08 -4.64 -4.36
N GLN A 38 10.57 -3.52 -3.83
CA GLN A 38 10.29 -3.08 -2.46
C GLN A 38 9.06 -2.16 -2.35
N VAL A 39 7.89 -2.65 -2.75
CA VAL A 39 6.62 -1.92 -2.58
C VAL A 39 6.19 -1.98 -1.10
N THR A 40 6.02 -0.84 -0.45
CA THR A 40 5.83 -0.78 1.01
C THR A 40 4.38 -0.57 1.43
N SER A 41 3.65 0.31 0.75
CA SER A 41 2.23 0.57 1.05
C SER A 41 1.53 1.21 -0.14
N CYS A 42 0.21 1.37 0.00
CA CYS A 42 -0.63 2.08 -0.95
C CYS A 42 -1.78 2.77 -0.21
N THR A 43 -2.27 3.87 -0.78
CA THR A 43 -3.48 4.58 -0.32
C THR A 43 -4.20 5.24 -1.48
N PHE A 44 -5.50 5.44 -1.35
CA PHE A 44 -6.29 6.20 -2.32
C PHE A 44 -6.21 7.70 -2.02
N GLY A 45 -6.16 8.52 -3.06
CA GLY A 45 -6.15 9.97 -2.96
C GLY A 45 -6.63 10.65 -4.23
N GLY A 46 -6.37 11.96 -4.33
CA GLY A 46 -7.00 12.82 -5.33
C GLY A 46 -8.38 13.31 -4.88
N PRO A 47 -8.98 14.28 -5.60
CA PRO A 47 -10.25 14.90 -5.18
C PRO A 47 -11.43 13.94 -5.04
N HIS A 48 -11.38 12.83 -5.78
CA HIS A 48 -12.44 11.81 -5.83
C HIS A 48 -11.97 10.42 -5.39
N PHE A 49 -10.79 10.32 -4.76
CA PHE A 49 -10.18 9.05 -4.35
C PHE A 49 -9.96 8.06 -5.50
N GLU A 50 -9.80 8.54 -6.73
CA GLU A 50 -9.63 7.73 -7.95
C GLU A 50 -8.16 7.42 -8.28
N THR A 51 -7.22 7.95 -7.50
CA THR A 51 -5.78 7.70 -7.69
C THR A 51 -5.24 6.82 -6.59
N LEU A 52 -4.51 5.76 -6.94
CA LEU A 52 -3.77 4.95 -5.99
C LEU A 52 -2.32 5.44 -5.90
N PHE A 53 -1.96 6.01 -4.75
CA PHE A 53 -0.58 6.36 -4.41
C PHE A 53 0.13 5.16 -3.81
N ILE A 54 1.33 4.86 -4.28
CA ILE A 54 2.08 3.67 -3.92
C ILE A 54 3.47 4.08 -3.44
N THR A 55 3.79 3.79 -2.19
CA THR A 55 5.10 4.05 -1.60
C THR A 55 6.01 2.86 -1.81
N THR A 56 7.30 3.13 -2.00
CA THR A 56 8.33 2.10 -2.16
C THR A 56 9.52 2.41 -1.25
N ALA A 57 10.39 1.43 -1.04
CA ALA A 57 11.66 1.61 -0.34
C ALA A 57 12.83 1.30 -1.28
N CYS A 58 14.01 1.79 -0.91
CA CYS A 58 15.26 1.53 -1.61
C CYS A 58 16.33 0.91 -0.69
N HIS A 59 15.95 0.51 0.53
CA HIS A 59 16.91 0.06 1.53
C HIS A 59 17.60 -1.22 1.05
N ARG A 60 18.94 -1.18 1.00
CA ARG A 60 19.81 -2.28 0.54
C ARG A 60 19.61 -2.68 -0.93
N LEU A 61 19.15 -1.76 -1.78
CA LEU A 61 19.19 -1.92 -3.24
C LEU A 61 20.34 -1.10 -3.83
N ASP A 62 20.90 -1.59 -4.93
CA ASP A 62 21.79 -0.80 -5.78
C ASP A 62 20.95 -0.02 -6.79
N LEU A 63 20.94 1.31 -6.68
CA LEU A 63 20.17 2.19 -7.57
C LEU A 63 20.83 2.39 -8.93
N ALA A 64 22.08 1.94 -9.12
CA ALA A 64 22.71 1.92 -10.45
C ALA A 64 22.23 0.75 -11.32
N ASP A 65 21.59 -0.27 -10.71
CA ASP A 65 20.87 -1.30 -11.46
C ASP A 65 19.57 -0.71 -12.01
N GLU A 66 19.38 -0.78 -13.33
CA GLU A 66 18.18 -0.33 -14.04
C GLU A 66 16.90 -0.91 -13.43
N ALA A 67 16.93 -2.15 -12.93
CA ALA A 67 15.78 -2.79 -12.30
C ALA A 67 15.34 -2.12 -10.98
N ASN A 68 16.24 -1.35 -10.34
CA ASN A 68 16.01 -0.66 -9.07
C ASN A 68 16.07 0.86 -9.20
N ALA A 69 16.24 1.42 -10.41
CA ALA A 69 16.45 2.86 -10.62
C ALA A 69 15.33 3.73 -10.03
N GLN A 70 14.11 3.19 -9.93
CA GLN A 70 12.95 3.86 -9.36
C GLN A 70 12.61 3.41 -7.92
N ALA A 71 13.46 2.61 -7.28
CA ALA A 71 13.22 2.20 -5.90
C ALA A 71 13.30 3.41 -4.94
N GLY A 72 12.38 3.49 -3.99
CA GLY A 72 12.29 4.59 -3.02
C GLY A 72 11.50 5.81 -3.52
N THR A 73 11.02 5.80 -4.78
CA THR A 73 10.13 6.85 -5.29
C THR A 73 8.66 6.57 -4.95
N LEU A 74 7.83 7.59 -5.13
CA LEU A 74 6.37 7.47 -5.09
C LEU A 74 5.85 7.14 -6.49
N PHE A 75 4.98 6.15 -6.59
CA PHE A 75 4.26 5.81 -7.81
C PHE A 75 2.79 6.21 -7.69
N VAL A 76 2.16 6.48 -8.82
CA VAL A 76 0.73 6.77 -8.93
C VAL A 76 0.13 5.89 -10.01
N ALA A 77 -1.06 5.38 -9.78
CA ALA A 77 -1.79 4.56 -10.73
C ALA A 77 -3.28 4.90 -10.74
N ASP A 78 -3.92 4.69 -11.88
CA ASP A 78 -5.36 4.56 -12.00
C ASP A 78 -5.73 3.09 -11.68
N PRO A 79 -6.38 2.82 -10.54
CA PRO A 79 -6.75 1.47 -10.14
C PRO A 79 -8.06 0.98 -10.79
N GLY A 80 -8.75 1.81 -11.57
CA GLY A 80 -10.05 1.50 -12.18
C GLY A 80 -11.23 1.45 -11.18
N CYS A 81 -11.01 1.89 -9.94
CA CYS A 81 -12.01 2.00 -8.89
C CYS A 81 -11.74 3.22 -8.00
N VAL A 82 -12.68 3.56 -7.12
CA VAL A 82 -12.51 4.67 -6.17
C VAL A 82 -12.29 4.17 -4.76
N GLY A 83 -11.44 4.87 -4.02
CA GLY A 83 -11.19 4.66 -2.61
C GLY A 83 -12.32 5.15 -1.72
N ARG A 84 -12.02 5.19 -0.43
CA ARG A 84 -12.85 5.82 0.60
C ARG A 84 -12.05 6.91 1.31
N PRO A 85 -12.72 7.93 1.89
CA PRO A 85 -12.06 8.84 2.82
C PRO A 85 -11.45 8.04 3.97
N GLU A 86 -10.20 8.35 4.29
CA GLU A 86 -9.54 7.79 5.46
C GLU A 86 -10.25 8.25 6.74
N THR A 87 -10.28 7.40 7.76
CA THR A 87 -10.94 7.75 9.02
C THR A 87 -10.15 8.86 9.72
N VAL A 88 -10.80 9.99 9.95
CA VAL A 88 -10.23 11.06 10.77
C VAL A 88 -10.35 10.65 12.22
N ILE A 89 -9.21 10.52 12.91
CA ILE A 89 -9.17 10.33 14.36
C ILE A 89 -9.29 11.71 15.02
N PRO A 90 -10.37 12.01 15.76
CA PRO A 90 -10.51 13.31 16.43
C PRO A 90 -9.44 13.53 17.50
N ALA A 91 -9.02 14.78 17.68
CA ALA A 91 -8.14 15.15 18.78
C ALA A 91 -8.78 14.78 20.13
N GLY A 92 -8.08 14.00 20.95
CA GLY A 92 -8.58 13.51 22.25
C GLY A 92 -9.06 12.06 22.27
N SER A 93 -9.10 11.36 21.13
CA SER A 93 -9.33 9.91 21.12
C SER A 93 -8.16 9.18 21.80
N THR A 94 -8.45 8.42 22.87
CA THR A 94 -7.45 7.58 23.54
C THR A 94 -7.27 6.28 22.76
N ALA A 95 -6.04 6.02 22.30
CA ALA A 95 -5.67 4.72 21.76
C ALA A 95 -5.45 3.73 22.90
N THR A 96 -6.09 2.56 22.84
CA THR A 96 -5.76 1.44 23.73
C THR A 96 -4.34 0.99 23.42
N ALA A 97 -3.42 1.10 24.39
CA ALA A 97 -2.05 0.67 24.21
C ALA A 97 -1.98 -0.86 24.00
N LEU A 98 -1.36 -1.28 22.90
CA LEU A 98 -1.00 -2.67 22.68
C LEU A 98 0.14 -3.06 23.63
N LYS A 99 -0.07 -4.08 24.45
CA LYS A 99 1.01 -4.65 25.28
C LYS A 99 1.88 -5.54 24.40
N SER A 100 3.15 -5.17 24.24
CA SER A 100 4.15 -6.02 23.59
C SER A 100 4.50 -7.18 24.52
N SER A 101 4.28 -8.41 24.08
CA SER A 101 4.92 -9.60 24.66
C SER A 101 6.21 -9.87 23.90
N ALA A 102 7.27 -9.13 24.21
CA ALA A 102 8.61 -9.51 23.76
C ALA A 102 8.99 -10.81 24.50
N GLY A 103 9.00 -11.92 23.75
CA GLY A 103 9.52 -13.19 24.21
C GLY A 103 11.00 -13.07 24.53
N GLN A 104 11.38 -13.58 25.71
CA GLN A 104 12.76 -13.83 26.09
C GLN A 104 13.32 -14.93 25.19
N SER A 105 14.53 -14.70 24.67
CA SER A 105 15.49 -15.75 24.32
C SER A 105 16.87 -15.27 24.70
#